data_AF-A0A628N8Z8-F1
#
_entry.id   AF-A0A628N8Z8-F1
#
_cell.length_a   1.000
_cell.length_b   1.000
_cell.length_c   1.000
_cell.angle_alpha   90.00
_cell.angle_beta   90.00
_cell.angle_gamma   90.00
#
_symmetry.space_group_name_H-M   'P 1'
#
loop_
_entity.id
_entity.type
_entity.pdbx_description
1 polymer ?
#
loop_
_entity_poly.entity_id
_entity_poly.type
_entity_poly.pdbx_seq_one_letter_code
_entity_poly.pdbx_strand_id
1 'polypeptide(L)'
;MLTVNGDIMANRKLNVGAATFSSDGNVNGSLWGGWLNDWINNTIINRFVKDIRLGGIEYAQAWNGPGFNDTPGYVITGVTNGNSDELIDGIHRRPLQKLIGSVWYNVTSI
;
A
#
# COMPACT_ATOMS: atom_id res chain seq x y z
N MET A 1 14.88 44.93 1.93
CA MET A 1 13.81 44.13 1.28
C MET A 1 13.99 44.25 -0.21
N LEU A 2 14.08 43.13 -0.94
CA LEU A 2 14.06 43.12 -2.41
C LEU A 2 12.63 42.80 -2.86
N THR A 3 12.09 43.60 -3.78
CA THR A 3 10.77 43.37 -4.38
C THR A 3 10.90 43.51 -5.89
N VAL A 4 10.37 42.53 -6.61
CA VAL A 4 10.36 42.49 -8.08
C VAL A 4 8.89 42.46 -8.52
N ASN A 5 8.49 43.39 -9.39
CA ASN A 5 7.16 43.41 -9.99
C ASN A 5 7.17 42.57 -11.29
N GLY A 6 7.41 41.28 -11.13
CA GLY A 6 7.60 40.31 -12.21
C GLY A 6 8.17 39.00 -11.68
N ASP A 7 8.44 38.06 -12.59
CA ASP A 7 8.96 36.74 -12.23
C ASP A 7 10.43 36.78 -11.79
N ILE A 8 10.79 35.90 -10.85
CA ILE A 8 12.17 35.66 -10.44
C ILE A 8 12.56 34.27 -10.94
N MET A 9 13.59 34.22 -11.80
CA MET A 9 14.15 32.97 -12.31
C MET A 9 15.59 32.81 -11.85
N ALA A 10 15.95 31.62 -11.38
CA ALA A 10 17.33 31.25 -11.03
C ALA A 10 17.80 30.10 -11.92
N ASN A 11 18.97 30.25 -12.55
CA ASN A 11 19.56 29.22 -13.43
C ASN A 11 20.06 27.97 -12.67
N ARG A 12 19.94 27.96 -11.34
CA ARG A 12 20.38 26.87 -10.45
C ARG A 12 19.35 26.68 -9.34
N LYS A 13 19.77 26.77 -8.08
CA LYS A 13 18.92 26.61 -6.90
C LYS A 13 18.52 27.99 -6.36
N LEU A 14 17.33 28.08 -5.78
CA LEU A 14 16.91 29.25 -5.00
C LEU A 14 17.08 28.93 -3.50
N ASN A 15 17.95 29.67 -2.83
CA ASN A 15 18.19 29.52 -1.39
C ASN A 15 17.32 30.53 -0.62
N VAL A 16 16.56 30.04 0.36
CA VAL A 16 15.68 30.85 1.23
C VAL A 16 16.06 30.57 2.68
N GLY A 17 16.98 31.39 3.21
CA GLY A 17 17.65 31.07 4.48
C GLY A 17 18.42 29.76 4.38
N ALA A 18 18.17 28.84 5.32
CA ALA A 18 18.76 27.49 5.32
C ALA A 18 18.02 26.49 4.42
N ALA A 19 16.88 26.87 3.84
CA ALA A 19 16.12 26.02 2.92
C ALA A 19 16.55 26.25 1.47
N THR A 20 16.30 25.27 0.60
CA THR A 20 16.69 25.33 -0.80
C THR A 20 15.63 24.72 -1.70
N PHE A 21 15.20 25.47 -2.72
CA PHE A 21 14.46 24.93 -3.86
C PHE A 21 15.46 24.54 -4.96
N SER A 22 15.46 23.27 -5.34
CA SER A 22 16.38 22.68 -6.31
C SER A 22 15.81 22.70 -7.72
N SER A 23 16.68 22.65 -8.74
CA SER A 23 16.30 22.73 -10.15
C SER A 23 15.52 21.52 -10.68
N ASP A 24 15.47 20.43 -9.90
CA ASP A 24 14.68 19.22 -10.14
C ASP A 24 13.29 19.27 -9.46
N GLY A 25 12.92 20.41 -8.85
CA GLY A 25 11.66 20.58 -8.13
C GLY A 25 11.68 20.09 -6.67
N ASN A 26 12.81 19.58 -6.19
CA ASN A 26 12.94 19.11 -4.81
C ASN A 26 13.17 20.29 -3.84
N VAL A 27 12.82 20.09 -2.56
CA VAL A 27 12.95 21.11 -1.51
C VAL A 27 13.77 20.54 -0.36
N ASN A 28 14.85 21.21 0.02
CA ASN A 28 15.62 20.88 1.22
C ASN A 28 15.28 21.84 2.37
N GLY A 29 15.10 21.31 3.58
CA GLY A 29 15.00 22.10 4.79
C GLY A 29 14.94 21.23 6.04
N SER A 30 15.17 21.86 7.20
CA SER A 30 15.14 21.17 8.50
C SER A 30 13.78 20.54 8.83
N LEU A 31 12.67 21.10 8.32
CA LEU A 31 11.33 20.53 8.49
C LEU A 31 11.20 19.12 7.90
N TRP A 32 11.91 18.84 6.81
CA TRP A 32 11.94 17.53 6.16
C TRP A 32 13.07 16.64 6.68
N GLY A 33 13.93 17.15 7.57
CA GLY A 33 15.18 16.49 7.97
C GLY A 33 16.18 16.35 6.81
N GLY A 34 16.08 17.20 5.78
CA GLY A 34 16.82 17.06 4.52
C GLY A 34 15.92 17.33 3.32
N TRP A 35 15.96 16.45 2.32
CA TRP A 35 15.17 16.58 1.10
C TRP A 35 13.73 16.08 1.26
N LEU A 36 12.79 16.83 0.69
CA LEU A 36 11.36 16.52 0.73
C LEU A 36 11.05 15.16 0.09
N ASN A 37 11.70 14.80 -1.02
CA ASN A 37 11.49 13.50 -1.66
C ASN A 37 11.84 12.33 -0.72
N ASP A 38 12.94 12.44 0.03
CA ASP A 38 13.37 11.42 0.98
C ASP A 38 12.38 11.33 2.14
N TRP A 39 11.91 12.48 2.63
CA TRP A 39 10.86 12.53 3.64
C TRP A 39 9.56 11.87 3.16
N ILE A 40 9.08 12.18 1.95
CA ILE A 40 7.89 11.57 1.34
C ILE A 40 8.07 10.05 1.21
N ASN A 41 9.22 9.61 0.67
CA ASN A 41 9.50 8.20 0.46
C ASN A 41 9.49 7.43 1.79
N ASN A 42 10.21 7.94 2.79
CA ASN A 42 10.41 7.25 4.07
C ASN A 42 9.21 7.37 5.02
N THR A 43 8.45 8.46 4.93
CA THR A 43 7.37 8.73 5.89
C THR A 43 6.00 8.37 5.33
N ILE A 44 5.77 8.59 4.03
CA ILE A 44 4.46 8.39 3.41
C ILE A 44 4.45 7.08 2.62
N ILE A 45 5.26 6.97 1.57
CA ILE A 45 5.17 5.88 0.61
C ILE A 45 5.47 4.53 1.27
N ASN A 46 6.51 4.45 2.09
CA ASN A 46 6.94 3.19 2.69
C ASN A 46 6.24 2.82 4.01
N ARG A 47 5.28 3.63 4.49
CA ARG A 47 4.64 3.40 5.79
C ARG A 47 3.13 3.29 5.75
N PHE A 48 2.48 3.92 4.78
CA PHE A 48 1.02 3.90 4.68
C PHE A 48 0.54 2.80 3.74
N VAL A 49 -0.66 2.29 4.03
CA VAL A 49 -1.36 1.37 3.12
C VAL A 49 -1.84 2.18 1.92
N LYS A 50 -1.39 1.77 0.73
CA LYS A 50 -1.75 2.39 -0.55
C LYS A 50 -2.95 1.71 -1.21
N ASP A 51 -3.12 0.42 -0.95
CA ASP A 51 -4.16 -0.40 -1.58
C ASP A 51 -4.43 -1.69 -0.77
N ILE A 52 -5.59 -2.30 -1.03
CA ILE A 52 -6.05 -3.56 -0.43
C ILE A 52 -6.58 -4.48 -1.55
N ARG A 53 -6.24 -5.77 -1.49
CA ARG A 53 -6.78 -6.76 -2.44
C ARG A 53 -6.97 -8.13 -1.80
N LEU A 54 -7.72 -8.98 -2.50
CA LEU A 54 -7.70 -10.42 -2.27
C LEU A 54 -6.63 -11.06 -3.16
N GLY A 55 -5.76 -11.89 -2.57
CA GLY A 55 -4.72 -12.64 -3.28
C GLY A 55 -5.28 -13.82 -4.08
N GLY A 56 -4.40 -14.78 -4.39
CA GLY A 56 -4.77 -15.99 -5.14
C GLY A 56 -5.87 -16.80 -4.46
N ILE A 57 -6.73 -17.44 -5.26
CA ILE A 57 -7.78 -18.33 -4.78
C ILE A 57 -7.22 -19.69 -4.39
N GLU A 58 -7.68 -20.21 -3.25
CA GLU A 58 -7.46 -21.57 -2.79
C GLU A 58 -8.81 -22.29 -2.70
N TYR A 59 -8.80 -23.59 -2.96
CA TYR A 59 -9.98 -24.46 -2.90
C TYR A 59 -9.75 -25.61 -1.93
N ALA A 60 -10.77 -25.97 -1.16
CA ALA A 60 -10.83 -27.20 -0.40
C ALA A 60 -12.21 -27.84 -0.51
N GLN A 61 -12.25 -29.17 -0.51
CA GLN A 61 -13.49 -29.92 -0.41
C GLN A 61 -14.06 -29.78 1.01
N ALA A 62 -15.37 -29.51 1.11
CA ALA A 62 -16.09 -29.35 2.36
C ALA A 62 -16.70 -30.69 2.83
N TRP A 63 -17.59 -31.30 2.05
CA TRP A 63 -18.18 -32.59 2.41
C TRP A 63 -17.15 -33.71 2.37
N ASN A 64 -17.01 -34.44 3.49
CA ASN A 64 -16.02 -35.50 3.68
C ASN A 64 -14.58 -35.08 3.28
N GLY A 65 -14.29 -33.77 3.35
CA GLY A 65 -13.03 -33.16 2.95
C GLY A 65 -12.39 -32.39 4.11
N PRO A 66 -11.14 -31.93 3.94
CA PRO A 66 -10.41 -31.25 5.01
C PRO A 66 -10.97 -29.85 5.32
N GLY A 67 -11.75 -29.25 4.41
CA GLY A 67 -12.18 -27.87 4.50
C GLY A 67 -11.01 -26.90 4.73
N PHE A 68 -11.28 -25.81 5.43
CA PHE A 68 -10.26 -24.91 5.95
C PHE A 68 -10.49 -24.67 7.43
N ASN A 69 -9.42 -24.81 8.22
CA ASN A 69 -9.38 -24.25 9.57
C ASN A 69 -9.13 -22.74 9.49
N ASP A 70 -9.40 -22.05 10.61
CA ASP A 70 -9.01 -20.65 10.73
C ASP A 70 -7.51 -20.50 10.44
N THR A 71 -7.20 -19.53 9.58
CA THR A 71 -5.84 -19.26 9.12
C THR A 71 -5.70 -17.74 9.07
N PRO A 72 -4.77 -17.14 9.84
CA PRO A 72 -4.60 -15.70 9.91
C PRO A 72 -4.48 -15.05 8.53
N GLY A 73 -5.26 -14.00 8.30
CA GLY A 73 -5.27 -13.26 7.05
C GLY A 73 -6.07 -13.87 5.91
N TYR A 74 -6.70 -15.03 6.07
CA TYR A 74 -7.53 -15.63 5.03
C TYR A 74 -9.02 -15.39 5.28
N VAL A 75 -9.77 -15.21 4.19
CA VAL A 75 -11.23 -15.07 4.22
C VAL A 75 -11.86 -16.06 3.24
N ILE A 76 -13.02 -16.61 3.59
CA ILE A 76 -13.82 -17.42 2.67
C ILE A 76 -14.46 -16.48 1.63
N THR A 77 -14.26 -16.78 0.35
CA THR A 77 -14.74 -15.96 -0.78
C THR A 77 -15.74 -16.69 -1.66
N GLY A 78 -16.03 -17.96 -1.38
CA GLY A 78 -17.04 -18.71 -2.09
C GLY A 78 -17.34 -20.04 -1.42
N VAL A 79 -18.59 -20.47 -1.50
CA VAL A 79 -19.05 -21.80 -1.10
C VAL A 79 -19.88 -22.33 -2.25
N THR A 80 -19.63 -23.57 -2.66
CA THR A 80 -20.25 -24.18 -3.83
C THR A 80 -20.90 -25.51 -3.47
N ASN A 81 -22.09 -25.73 -4.01
CA ASN A 81 -22.72 -27.02 -4.12
C ASN A 81 -22.93 -27.27 -5.63
N GLY A 82 -22.21 -28.24 -6.17
CA GLY A 82 -22.17 -28.55 -7.60
C GLY A 82 -23.24 -29.57 -8.02
N ASN A 83 -23.76 -30.37 -7.10
CA ASN A 83 -24.77 -31.40 -7.39
C ASN A 83 -26.21 -31.00 -6.98
N SER A 84 -26.37 -29.81 -6.39
CA SER A 84 -27.63 -29.24 -5.89
C SER A 84 -28.34 -30.09 -4.82
N ASP A 85 -27.61 -30.86 -4.02
CA ASP A 85 -28.16 -31.58 -2.87
C ASP A 85 -28.24 -30.69 -1.60
N GLU A 86 -28.46 -31.29 -0.42
CA GLU A 86 -28.53 -30.55 0.84
C GLU A 86 -27.16 -30.18 1.46
N LEU A 87 -26.05 -30.57 0.83
CA LEU A 87 -24.69 -30.49 1.37
C LEU A 87 -23.83 -29.49 0.59
N ILE A 88 -22.71 -29.06 1.17
CA ILE A 88 -21.74 -28.18 0.50
C ILE A 88 -20.54 -29.01 0.01
N ASP A 89 -20.12 -28.80 -1.23
CA ASP A 89 -19.03 -29.58 -1.84
C ASP A 89 -17.69 -28.87 -1.69
N GLY A 90 -17.67 -27.56 -1.89
CA GLY A 90 -16.44 -26.80 -2.09
C GLY A 90 -16.43 -25.48 -1.35
N ILE A 91 -15.27 -25.14 -0.81
CA ILE A 91 -15.00 -23.85 -0.16
C ILE A 91 -13.82 -23.21 -0.88
N HIS A 92 -13.97 -21.93 -1.20
CA HIS A 92 -12.90 -21.10 -1.76
C HIS A 92 -12.48 -20.05 -0.74
N ARG A 93 -11.18 -19.86 -0.55
CA ARG A 93 -10.63 -18.78 0.29
C ARG A 93 -9.56 -17.99 -0.45
N ARG A 94 -9.28 -16.77 0.04
CA ARG A 94 -8.19 -15.92 -0.45
C ARG A 94 -7.50 -15.22 0.72
N PRO A 95 -6.18 -14.97 0.66
CA PRO A 95 -5.53 -14.11 1.63
C PRO A 95 -5.93 -12.65 1.37
N LEU A 96 -6.26 -11.91 2.42
CA LEU A 96 -6.36 -10.46 2.39
C LEU A 96 -4.94 -9.87 2.38
N GLN A 97 -4.67 -8.99 1.43
CA GLN A 97 -3.36 -8.38 1.23
C GLN A 97 -3.44 -6.86 1.28
N LYS A 98 -2.38 -6.22 1.80
CA LYS A 98 -2.19 -4.77 1.82
C LYS A 98 -0.91 -4.37 1.08
N LEU A 99 -0.96 -3.27 0.34
CA LEU A 99 0.19 -2.68 -0.33
C LEU A 99 0.81 -1.59 0.54
N ILE A 100 2.07 -1.76 0.92
CA ILE A 100 2.88 -0.72 1.58
C ILE A 100 4.15 -0.53 0.75
N GLY A 101 4.49 0.71 0.40
CA GLY A 101 5.53 1.00 -0.58
C GLY A 101 5.20 0.40 -1.95
N SER A 102 5.96 -0.63 -2.33
CA SER A 102 5.78 -1.41 -3.56
C SER A 102 5.58 -2.91 -3.29
N VAL A 103 5.35 -3.29 -2.03
CA VAL A 103 5.28 -4.70 -1.59
C VAL A 103 3.88 -5.03 -1.08
N TRP A 104 3.35 -6.16 -1.57
CA TRP A 104 2.11 -6.75 -1.06
C TRP A 104 2.40 -7.66 0.12
N TYR A 105 1.76 -7.39 1.26
CA TYR A 105 1.86 -8.18 2.48
C TYR A 105 0.54 -8.89 2.76
N ASN A 106 0.59 -10.14 3.21
CA ASN A 106 -0.58 -10.79 3.81
C ASN A 106 -0.92 -10.12 5.14
N VAL A 107 -2.21 -9.90 5.38
CA VAL A 107 -2.73 -9.37 6.65
C VAL A 107 -2.69 -10.47 7.72
N THR A 108 -2.69 -10.08 8.99
CA THR A 108 -2.79 -10.99 10.15
C THR A 108 -4.18 -10.90 10.78
N SER A 109 -4.65 -11.98 11.41
CA SER A 109 -5.85 -11.99 12.25
C SER A 109 -5.45 -12.02 13.74
N ILE A 110 -6.29 -11.51 14.64
CA ILE A 110 -6.12 -11.53 16.11
C ILE A 110 -7.24 -12.30 16.80
#